data_AF-A0A8H7QQQ8-F1
#
_entry.id   AF-A0A8H7QQQ8-F1
#
_cell.length_a   1.000
_cell.length_b   1.000
_cell.length_c   1.000
_cell.angle_alpha   90.00
_cell.angle_beta   90.00
_cell.angle_gamma   90.00
#
_symmetry.space_group_name_H-M   'P 1'
#
loop_
_entity.id
_entity.type
_entity.pdbx_description
1 polymer ?
#
loop_
_entity_poly.entity_id
_entity_poly.type
_entity_poly.pdbx_seq_one_letter_code
_entity_poly.pdbx_strand_id
1 'polypeptide(L)'
;MEKKQAFEYFGLLEQQFWKKIDENLLKDITFQGELKPEDMLIYGEFGFALLGLKPCVLVEFRDARVNKFYLETVIQPVLFALKEKTLDYHVIRNTKTPESDLDGCVFIYSKTATDLSTMLTDKEQMISEDTMALLLDYPGHLPNSEEEIPTMKSVIYFHNRPNKQLVALTSFAIQITEKEKTLQHFKEYYAICKEKLDIEKKRGHVSAGHGRVGKHRKHPGGRGLAGGQHHHRINMDKYHPGYFGKVGMRQFHLKNNVNWRPIVNLDKIWTLAGEGVREQYKNTEKVPIIDTLQKGYGKVLAKGTISQPVIVRARFVSALAEKKIKAAGGVVELIA
;
A
#
# COMPACT_ATOMS: atom_id res chain seq x y z
N MET A 1 16.29 -9.87 13.49
CA MET A 1 15.80 -8.52 13.84
C MET A 1 15.40 -8.51 15.29
N GLU A 2 15.81 -7.47 16.02
CA GLU A 2 15.28 -7.18 17.36
C GLU A 2 13.81 -6.72 17.25
N LYS A 3 13.03 -6.79 18.34
CA LYS A 3 11.57 -6.50 18.31
C LYS A 3 11.21 -5.17 17.64
N LYS A 4 11.95 -4.09 17.94
CA LYS A 4 11.74 -2.78 17.32
C LYS A 4 11.92 -2.80 15.80
N GLN A 5 12.98 -3.46 15.31
CA GLN A 5 13.25 -3.58 13.88
C GLN A 5 12.17 -4.41 13.18
N ALA A 6 11.71 -5.49 13.82
CA ALA A 6 10.64 -6.32 13.30
C ALA A 6 9.31 -5.54 13.20
N PHE A 7 8.98 -4.71 14.19
CA PHE A 7 7.81 -3.82 14.15
C PHE A 7 7.89 -2.80 13.01
N GLU A 8 9.03 -2.12 12.84
CA GLU A 8 9.23 -1.18 11.74
C GLU A 8 9.19 -1.87 10.36
N TYR A 9 9.75 -3.08 10.28
CA TYR A 9 9.75 -3.88 9.06
C TYR A 9 8.35 -4.37 8.69
N PHE A 10 7.55 -4.81 9.67
CA PHE A 10 6.14 -5.17 9.45
C PHE A 10 5.35 -4.01 8.87
N GLY A 11 5.44 -2.83 9.49
CA GLY A 11 4.74 -1.64 9.00
C GLY A 11 5.17 -1.23 7.59
N LEU A 12 6.43 -1.45 7.21
CA LEU A 12 6.90 -1.22 5.84
C LEU A 12 6.28 -2.20 4.84
N LEU A 13 6.27 -3.50 5.18
CA LEU A 13 5.73 -4.54 4.31
C LEU A 13 4.22 -4.39 4.13
N GLU A 14 3.50 -4.07 5.21
CA GLU A 14 2.06 -3.80 5.15
C GLU A 14 1.75 -2.60 4.24
N GLN A 15 2.51 -1.51 4.34
CA GLN A 15 2.36 -0.37 3.41
C GLN A 15 2.65 -0.75 1.96
N GLN A 16 3.56 -1.70 1.72
CA GLN A 16 3.84 -2.20 0.37
C GLN A 16 2.74 -3.14 -0.12
N PHE A 17 2.16 -3.96 0.75
CA PHE A 17 1.04 -4.83 0.44
C PHE A 17 -0.13 -4.01 -0.11
N TRP A 18 -0.56 -2.98 0.62
CA TRP A 18 -1.66 -2.10 0.19
C TRP A 18 -1.39 -1.36 -1.12
N LYS A 19 -0.13 -1.09 -1.45
CA LYS A 19 0.26 -0.45 -2.72
C LYS A 19 0.34 -1.40 -3.91
N LYS A 20 0.46 -2.71 -3.66
CA LYS A 20 0.66 -3.74 -4.69
C LYS A 20 -0.61 -4.52 -5.02
N ILE A 21 -1.65 -4.38 -4.20
CA ILE A 21 -2.90 -5.08 -4.40
C ILE A 21 -3.62 -4.54 -5.64
N ASP A 22 -4.29 -5.43 -6.39
CA ASP A 22 -5.03 -5.06 -7.60
C ASP A 22 -6.20 -4.13 -7.26
N GLU A 23 -6.56 -3.20 -8.16
CA GLU A 23 -7.61 -2.21 -7.90
C GLU A 23 -8.99 -2.85 -7.68
N ASN A 24 -9.31 -3.96 -8.35
CA ASN A 24 -10.59 -4.63 -8.16
C ASN A 24 -10.65 -5.31 -6.80
N LEU A 25 -9.58 -6.04 -6.47
CA LEU A 25 -9.44 -6.70 -5.17
C LEU A 25 -9.43 -5.68 -4.02
N LEU A 26 -8.81 -4.52 -4.24
CA LEU A 26 -8.82 -3.42 -3.29
C LEU A 26 -10.24 -2.93 -3.01
N LYS A 27 -11.04 -2.69 -4.06
CA LYS A 27 -12.44 -2.28 -3.91
C LYS A 27 -13.26 -3.31 -3.16
N ASP A 28 -13.04 -4.59 -3.43
CA ASP A 28 -13.76 -5.66 -2.74
C ASP A 28 -13.42 -5.73 -1.24
N ILE A 29 -12.14 -5.58 -0.89
CA ILE A 29 -11.67 -5.57 0.51
C ILE A 29 -12.14 -4.32 1.25
N THR A 30 -12.20 -3.17 0.57
CA THR A 30 -12.53 -1.86 1.15
C THR A 30 -14.03 -1.55 1.13
N PHE A 31 -14.89 -2.56 0.95
CA PHE A 31 -16.35 -2.37 0.87
C PHE A 31 -16.74 -1.34 -0.20
N GLN A 32 -16.24 -1.52 -1.42
CA GLN A 32 -16.42 -0.58 -2.55
C GLN A 32 -15.90 0.84 -2.26
N GLY A 33 -14.95 0.97 -1.33
CA GLY A 33 -14.33 2.23 -0.94
C GLY A 33 -14.96 2.92 0.29
N GLU A 34 -15.86 2.25 1.01
CA GLU A 34 -16.37 2.74 2.29
C GLU A 34 -15.28 2.84 3.36
N LEU A 35 -14.32 1.90 3.36
CA LEU A 35 -13.14 1.93 4.23
C LEU A 35 -11.88 2.30 3.45
N LYS A 36 -10.96 3.02 4.08
CA LYS A 36 -9.64 3.26 3.47
C LYS A 36 -8.66 2.18 3.90
N PRO A 37 -7.63 1.87 3.08
CA PRO A 37 -6.55 0.95 3.48
C PRO A 37 -5.89 1.35 4.81
N GLU A 38 -5.79 2.65 5.09
CA GLU A 38 -5.26 3.17 6.34
C GLU A 38 -6.09 2.81 7.57
N ASP A 39 -7.39 2.52 7.39
CA ASP A 39 -8.30 2.12 8.46
C ASP A 39 -8.23 0.60 8.74
N MET A 40 -7.60 -0.18 7.84
CA MET A 40 -7.49 -1.65 7.90
C MET A 40 -6.07 -2.12 8.24
N LEU A 41 -5.27 -1.25 8.87
CA LEU A 41 -3.88 -1.54 9.23
C LEU A 41 -3.77 -2.41 10.49
N ILE A 42 -2.97 -3.47 10.42
CA ILE A 42 -2.80 -4.47 11.48
C ILE A 42 -1.45 -4.33 12.19
N TYR A 43 -0.49 -3.54 11.67
CA TYR A 43 0.83 -3.41 12.28
C TYR A 43 0.81 -3.01 13.77
N GLY A 44 -0.19 -2.24 14.23
CA GLY A 44 -0.31 -1.88 15.65
C GLY A 44 -0.65 -3.10 16.52
N GLU A 45 -1.63 -3.89 16.12
CA GLU A 45 -2.01 -5.17 16.76
C GLU A 45 -0.83 -6.14 16.79
N PHE A 46 -0.14 -6.30 15.64
CA PHE A 46 1.09 -7.09 15.58
C PHE A 46 2.16 -6.57 16.55
N GLY A 47 2.30 -5.24 16.67
CA GLY A 47 3.18 -4.60 17.63
C GLY A 47 2.88 -5.01 19.07
N PHE A 48 1.61 -5.04 19.47
CA PHE A 48 1.22 -5.47 20.82
C PHE A 48 1.57 -6.94 21.07
N ALA A 49 1.28 -7.83 20.13
CA ALA A 49 1.68 -9.23 20.26
C ALA A 49 3.19 -9.41 20.34
N LEU A 50 3.95 -8.70 19.51
CA LEU A 50 5.41 -8.76 19.50
C LEU A 50 6.04 -8.32 20.84
N LEU A 51 5.41 -7.37 21.53
CA LEU A 51 5.83 -6.91 22.85
C LEU A 51 5.38 -7.83 24.00
N GLY A 52 4.53 -8.81 23.71
CA GLY A 52 3.89 -9.68 24.70
C GLY A 52 2.79 -8.97 25.49
N LEU A 53 2.19 -7.93 24.92
CA LEU A 53 1.03 -7.24 25.50
C LEU A 53 -0.27 -7.97 25.19
N LYS A 54 -0.35 -8.51 23.97
CA LYS A 54 -1.52 -9.22 23.45
C LYS A 54 -1.12 -10.67 23.16
N PRO A 55 -1.92 -11.69 23.54
CA PRO A 55 -1.54 -13.09 23.36
C PRO A 55 -1.62 -13.53 21.88
N CYS A 56 -2.53 -12.95 21.09
CA CYS A 56 -2.70 -13.26 19.68
C CYS A 56 -3.29 -12.10 18.86
N VAL A 57 -3.20 -12.19 17.54
CA VAL A 57 -3.77 -11.26 16.57
C VAL A 57 -4.47 -12.06 15.49
N LEU A 58 -5.72 -11.72 15.20
CA LEU A 58 -6.47 -12.26 14.09
C LEU A 58 -6.30 -11.34 12.87
N VAL A 59 -5.96 -11.93 11.73
CA VAL A 59 -5.94 -11.27 10.42
C VAL A 59 -7.04 -11.88 9.57
N GLU A 60 -8.04 -11.05 9.32
CA GLU A 60 -9.26 -11.42 8.63
C GLU A 60 -9.55 -10.41 7.52
N PHE A 61 -9.48 -10.88 6.28
CA PHE A 61 -10.04 -10.24 5.10
C PHE A 61 -11.15 -11.14 4.54
N ARG A 62 -12.15 -10.54 3.87
CA ARG A 62 -13.30 -11.27 3.27
C ARG A 62 -12.90 -12.37 2.28
N ASP A 63 -11.71 -12.31 1.71
CA ASP A 63 -11.23 -13.27 0.71
C ASP A 63 -10.00 -14.02 1.26
N ALA A 64 -10.13 -15.34 1.36
CA ALA A 64 -9.05 -16.21 1.82
C ALA A 64 -7.77 -16.10 0.97
N ARG A 65 -7.88 -15.71 -0.32
CA ARG A 65 -6.71 -15.45 -1.18
C ARG A 65 -5.92 -14.24 -0.69
N VAL A 66 -6.61 -13.24 -0.16
CA VAL A 66 -6.00 -12.04 0.42
C VAL A 66 -5.33 -12.38 1.74
N ASN A 67 -6.00 -13.17 2.60
CA ASN A 67 -5.40 -13.69 3.84
C ASN A 67 -4.09 -14.43 3.56
N LYS A 68 -4.10 -15.33 2.57
CA LYS A 68 -2.91 -16.07 2.13
C LYS A 68 -1.82 -15.14 1.57
N PHE A 69 -2.19 -14.18 0.74
CA PHE A 69 -1.23 -13.24 0.16
C PHE A 69 -0.60 -12.33 1.23
N TYR A 70 -1.39 -11.86 2.21
CA TYR A 70 -0.91 -11.08 3.34
C TYR A 70 0.02 -11.89 4.24
N LEU A 71 -0.32 -13.17 4.49
CA LEU A 71 0.55 -14.12 5.20
C LEU A 71 1.92 -14.23 4.55
N GLU A 72 1.97 -14.50 3.23
CA GLU A 72 3.20 -14.74 2.49
C GLU A 72 4.05 -13.47 2.32
N THR A 73 3.43 -12.30 2.18
CA THR A 73 4.13 -11.05 1.86
C THR A 73 4.48 -10.18 3.07
N VAL A 74 3.72 -10.29 4.16
CA VAL A 74 3.88 -9.44 5.35
C VAL A 74 4.27 -10.28 6.57
N ILE A 75 3.46 -11.26 6.95
CA ILE A 75 3.61 -11.96 8.23
C ILE A 75 4.83 -12.89 8.24
N GLN A 76 4.91 -13.83 7.28
CA GLN A 76 5.98 -14.82 7.23
C GLN A 76 7.38 -14.19 7.15
N PRO A 77 7.64 -13.17 6.31
CA PRO A 77 8.95 -12.52 6.27
C PRO A 77 9.38 -11.92 7.61
N VAL A 78 8.45 -11.30 8.34
CA VAL A 78 8.74 -10.66 9.62
C VAL A 78 8.99 -11.71 10.70
N LEU A 79 8.12 -12.73 10.80
CA LEU A 79 8.31 -13.84 11.75
C LEU A 79 9.60 -14.61 11.46
N PHE A 80 9.93 -14.80 10.17
CA PHE A 80 11.20 -15.40 9.77
C PHE A 80 12.40 -14.53 10.18
N ALA A 81 12.32 -13.21 10.01
CA ALA A 81 13.39 -12.29 10.37
C ALA A 81 13.52 -12.06 11.90
N LEU A 82 12.52 -12.40 12.70
CA LEU A 82 12.52 -12.22 14.15
C LEU A 82 13.55 -13.14 14.83
N LYS A 83 14.42 -12.55 15.67
CA LYS A 83 15.54 -13.27 16.32
C LYS A 83 15.05 -14.27 17.37
N GLU A 84 14.16 -13.85 18.26
CA GLU A 84 13.73 -14.63 19.44
C GLU A 84 12.56 -15.59 19.16
N LYS A 85 12.04 -15.66 17.93
CA LYS A 85 10.95 -16.58 17.50
C LYS A 85 9.78 -16.66 18.49
N THR A 86 9.47 -15.55 19.16
CA THR A 86 8.47 -15.48 20.23
C THR A 86 7.05 -15.61 19.72
N LEU A 87 6.83 -15.29 18.43
CA LEU A 87 5.56 -15.39 17.75
C LEU A 87 5.59 -16.52 16.72
N ASP A 88 4.43 -17.15 16.52
CA ASP A 88 4.15 -18.06 15.42
C ASP A 88 2.82 -17.71 14.75
N TYR A 89 2.47 -18.43 13.70
CA TYR A 89 1.16 -18.29 13.06
C TYR A 89 0.48 -19.64 12.81
N HIS A 90 -0.84 -19.62 12.70
CA HIS A 90 -1.68 -20.73 12.28
C HIS A 90 -2.73 -20.22 11.29
N VAL A 91 -3.06 -21.01 10.27
CA VAL A 91 -4.16 -20.70 9.37
C VAL A 91 -5.37 -21.45 9.89
N ILE A 92 -6.38 -20.71 10.34
CA ILE A 92 -7.56 -21.27 10.97
C ILE A 92 -8.30 -22.15 9.96
N ARG A 93 -8.78 -23.31 10.44
CA ARG A 93 -9.62 -24.22 9.68
C ARG A 93 -10.85 -24.61 10.47
N ASN A 94 -11.99 -24.67 9.80
CA ASN A 94 -13.25 -25.20 10.36
C ASN A 94 -13.71 -24.49 11.66
N THR A 95 -13.39 -23.22 11.86
CA THR A 95 -13.79 -22.47 13.07
C THR A 95 -14.73 -21.33 12.71
N LYS A 96 -15.81 -21.16 13.49
CA LYS A 96 -16.81 -20.11 13.25
C LYS A 96 -17.13 -19.36 14.54
N THR A 97 -17.47 -18.09 14.40
CA THR A 97 -18.17 -17.32 15.44
C THR A 97 -19.61 -17.07 14.99
N PRO A 98 -20.51 -16.59 15.87
CA PRO A 98 -21.85 -16.18 15.47
C PRO A 98 -21.86 -15.17 14.32
N GLU A 99 -20.86 -14.30 14.25
CA GLU A 99 -20.79 -13.19 13.30
C GLU A 99 -19.93 -13.47 12.06
N SER A 100 -18.97 -14.41 12.11
CA SER A 100 -18.00 -14.60 11.02
C SER A 100 -17.50 -16.04 10.86
N ASP A 101 -17.25 -16.43 9.61
CA ASP A 101 -16.58 -17.68 9.25
C ASP A 101 -15.07 -17.44 9.17
N LEU A 102 -14.32 -18.05 10.09
CA LEU A 102 -12.89 -17.78 10.25
C LEU A 102 -12.02 -18.70 9.37
N ASP A 103 -12.62 -19.54 8.53
CA ASP A 103 -11.87 -20.46 7.67
C ASP A 103 -10.92 -19.70 6.73
N GLY A 104 -9.63 -20.04 6.79
CA GLY A 104 -8.58 -19.36 6.02
C GLY A 104 -8.11 -18.02 6.59
N CYS A 105 -8.61 -17.59 7.75
CA CYS A 105 -8.05 -16.46 8.49
C CYS A 105 -6.69 -16.82 9.09
N VAL A 106 -5.84 -15.81 9.28
CA VAL A 106 -4.48 -16.00 9.81
C VAL A 106 -4.43 -15.58 11.26
N PHE A 107 -4.06 -16.51 12.12
CA PHE A 107 -3.94 -16.32 13.55
C PHE A 107 -2.47 -16.23 13.93
N ILE A 108 -2.01 -15.06 14.36
CA ILE A 108 -0.64 -14.84 14.86
C ILE A 108 -0.69 -14.96 16.38
N TYR A 109 0.17 -15.76 17.00
CA TYR A 109 0.12 -15.97 18.45
C TYR A 109 1.48 -16.00 19.11
N SER A 110 1.52 -15.65 20.40
CA SER A 110 2.69 -15.83 21.24
C SER A 110 2.87 -17.28 21.64
N LYS A 111 4.07 -17.83 21.48
CA LYS A 111 4.40 -19.21 21.89
C LYS A 111 4.30 -19.43 23.41
N THR A 112 4.26 -18.36 24.19
CA THR A 112 4.11 -18.41 25.64
C THR A 112 2.66 -18.42 26.10
N ALA A 113 1.69 -18.24 25.19
CA ALA A 113 0.27 -18.23 25.55
C ALA A 113 -0.24 -19.67 25.66
N THR A 114 -0.75 -20.04 26.84
CA THR A 114 -1.17 -21.41 27.17
C THR A 114 -2.59 -21.73 26.72
N ASP A 115 -3.44 -20.71 26.53
CA ASP A 115 -4.90 -20.87 26.42
C ASP A 115 -5.42 -20.74 24.98
N LEU A 116 -4.56 -21.05 23.99
CA LEU A 116 -4.89 -20.91 22.55
C LEU A 116 -5.19 -22.24 21.87
N SER A 117 -5.22 -23.35 22.60
CA SER A 117 -5.37 -24.69 22.04
C SER A 117 -6.63 -24.86 21.19
N THR A 118 -7.70 -24.13 21.52
CA THR A 118 -8.97 -24.13 20.77
C THR A 118 -8.85 -23.54 19.37
N MET A 119 -8.01 -22.52 19.18
CA MET A 119 -7.77 -21.88 17.88
C MET A 119 -6.71 -22.59 17.03
N LEU A 120 -5.98 -23.52 17.65
CA LEU A 120 -4.88 -24.26 17.01
C LEU A 120 -5.30 -25.67 16.58
N THR A 121 -6.55 -26.06 16.82
CA THR A 121 -7.08 -27.36 16.37
C THR A 121 -7.82 -27.24 15.04
N ASP A 122 -7.59 -28.20 14.12
CA ASP A 122 -8.31 -28.32 12.85
C ASP A 122 -9.76 -28.87 13.00
N LYS A 123 -10.29 -28.92 14.23
CA LYS A 123 -11.61 -29.49 14.52
C LYS A 123 -12.71 -28.45 14.30
N GLU A 124 -13.88 -28.91 13.87
CA GLU A 124 -15.04 -28.04 13.74
C GLU A 124 -15.46 -27.50 15.12
N GLN A 125 -15.42 -26.19 15.28
CA GLN A 125 -15.72 -25.54 16.55
C GLN A 125 -16.42 -24.20 16.36
N MET A 126 -17.43 -23.96 17.20
CA MET A 126 -18.09 -22.67 17.34
C MET A 126 -17.58 -21.97 18.59
N ILE A 127 -17.14 -20.72 18.45
CA ILE A 127 -16.52 -19.94 19.53
C ILE A 127 -17.38 -18.70 19.77
N SER A 128 -17.71 -18.41 21.04
CA SER A 128 -18.49 -17.23 21.38
C SER A 128 -17.69 -15.94 21.19
N GLU A 129 -18.37 -14.85 20.88
CA GLU A 129 -17.75 -13.52 20.74
C GLU A 129 -17.04 -13.09 22.04
N ASP A 130 -17.59 -13.42 23.21
CA ASP A 130 -16.93 -13.14 24.50
C ASP A 130 -15.59 -13.88 24.64
N THR A 131 -15.54 -15.12 24.17
CA THR A 131 -14.29 -15.91 24.19
C THR A 131 -13.30 -15.33 23.21
N MET A 132 -13.75 -14.93 22.02
CA MET A 132 -12.90 -14.28 21.01
C MET A 132 -12.34 -12.94 21.50
N ALA A 133 -13.18 -12.12 22.12
CA ALA A 133 -12.78 -10.85 22.72
C ALA A 133 -11.74 -11.05 23.81
N LEU A 134 -11.91 -12.05 24.68
CA LEU A 134 -10.93 -12.38 25.72
C LEU A 134 -9.60 -12.87 25.12
N LEU A 135 -9.64 -13.70 24.08
CA LEU A 135 -8.44 -14.15 23.37
C LEU A 135 -7.72 -13.00 22.69
N LEU A 136 -8.44 -12.11 22.04
CA LEU A 136 -7.88 -10.94 21.36
C LEU A 136 -7.62 -9.76 22.31
N ASP A 137 -7.73 -9.96 23.62
CA ASP A 137 -7.52 -8.93 24.64
C ASP A 137 -8.32 -7.63 24.36
N TYR A 138 -9.55 -7.79 23.87
CA TYR A 138 -10.50 -6.70 23.67
C TYR A 138 -11.28 -6.46 24.97
N PRO A 139 -11.12 -5.29 25.62
CA PRO A 139 -11.70 -5.04 26.94
C PRO A 139 -13.21 -4.76 26.92
N GLY A 140 -13.80 -4.51 25.75
CA GLY A 140 -15.22 -4.25 25.56
C GLY A 140 -15.91 -5.35 24.75
N HIS A 141 -17.24 -5.34 24.76
CA HIS A 141 -18.07 -6.31 24.06
C HIS A 141 -18.85 -5.67 22.89
N LEU A 142 -19.23 -6.51 21.93
CA LEU A 142 -20.15 -6.14 20.86
C LEU A 142 -21.57 -5.96 21.42
N PRO A 143 -22.41 -5.11 20.81
CA PRO A 143 -23.77 -4.90 21.29
C PRO A 143 -24.59 -6.19 21.18
N ASN A 144 -25.24 -6.57 22.28
CA ASN A 144 -26.11 -7.76 22.32
C ASN A 144 -27.55 -7.46 21.85
N SER A 145 -27.90 -6.18 21.71
CA SER A 145 -29.22 -5.72 21.27
C SER A 145 -29.12 -4.42 20.47
N GLU A 146 -30.14 -4.11 19.66
CA GLU A 146 -30.20 -2.87 18.89
C GLU A 146 -30.19 -1.60 19.77
N GLU A 147 -30.66 -1.72 21.02
CA GLU A 147 -30.70 -0.64 22.01
C GLU A 147 -29.30 -0.23 22.50
N GLU A 148 -28.30 -1.11 22.38
CA GLU A 148 -26.92 -0.88 22.78
C GLU A 148 -26.07 -0.25 21.66
N ILE A 149 -26.56 -0.21 20.42
CA ILE A 149 -25.82 0.39 19.30
C ILE A 149 -25.55 1.89 19.53
N PRO A 150 -26.50 2.73 20.00
CA PRO A 150 -26.26 4.15 20.23
C PRO A 150 -25.26 4.46 21.34
N THR A 151 -25.04 3.52 22.27
CA THR A 151 -24.10 3.67 23.39
C THR A 151 -22.66 3.32 23.03
N MET A 152 -22.44 2.77 21.83
CA MET A 152 -21.12 2.46 21.31
C MET A 152 -20.28 3.72 21.08
N LYS A 153 -19.02 3.66 21.49
CA LYS A 153 -17.99 4.67 21.27
C LYS A 153 -16.75 4.02 20.68
N SER A 154 -16.12 4.69 19.72
CA SER A 154 -14.79 4.31 19.24
C SER A 154 -13.72 4.99 20.11
N VAL A 155 -12.79 4.21 20.64
CA VAL A 155 -11.61 4.69 21.36
C VAL A 155 -10.38 4.31 20.57
N ILE A 156 -9.62 5.33 20.15
CA ILE A 156 -8.45 5.15 19.27
C ILE A 156 -7.17 5.27 20.10
N TYR A 157 -6.29 4.30 19.97
CA TYR A 157 -4.97 4.31 20.55
C TYR A 157 -3.96 4.92 19.58
N PHE A 158 -3.55 6.16 19.87
CA PHE A 158 -2.55 6.87 19.07
C PHE A 158 -1.14 6.68 19.62
N HIS A 159 -0.21 6.53 18.69
CA HIS A 159 1.21 6.51 18.97
C HIS A 159 1.88 7.76 18.44
N ASN A 160 2.54 8.48 19.35
CA ASN A 160 3.25 9.72 19.05
C ASN A 160 4.69 9.41 18.60
N ARG A 161 4.98 9.56 17.30
CA ARG A 161 6.34 9.45 16.78
C ARG A 161 6.99 10.85 16.78
N PRO A 162 8.15 11.06 17.42
CA PRO A 162 8.80 12.37 17.43
C PRO A 162 9.10 12.81 15.98
N ASN A 163 8.60 13.99 15.60
CA ASN A 163 8.68 14.61 14.27
C ASN A 163 7.79 13.99 13.16
N LYS A 164 6.77 13.18 13.49
CA LYS A 164 5.74 12.73 12.54
C LYS A 164 4.33 13.06 13.07
N GLN A 165 3.33 13.03 12.20
CA GLN A 165 1.91 13.11 12.58
C GLN A 165 1.52 12.02 13.58
N LEU A 166 0.46 12.25 14.37
CA LEU A 166 -0.19 11.23 15.19
C LEU A 166 -0.52 10.02 14.33
N VAL A 167 -0.11 8.83 14.77
CA VAL A 167 -0.34 7.58 14.05
C VAL A 167 -1.29 6.73 14.89
N ALA A 168 -2.46 6.37 14.35
CA ALA A 168 -3.35 5.40 14.99
C ALA A 168 -2.72 4.00 14.91
N LEU A 169 -2.59 3.32 16.05
CA LEU A 169 -2.11 1.94 16.10
C LEU A 169 -3.27 0.95 16.14
N THR A 170 -4.35 1.28 16.87
CA THR A 170 -5.57 0.48 16.90
C THR A 170 -6.76 1.34 17.33
N SER A 171 -7.97 0.86 17.10
CA SER A 171 -9.22 1.44 17.58
C SER A 171 -10.15 0.36 18.08
N PHE A 172 -10.73 0.54 19.27
CA PHE A 172 -11.71 -0.38 19.83
C PHE A 172 -13.08 0.28 19.82
N ALA A 173 -14.10 -0.49 19.46
CA ALA A 173 -15.49 -0.10 19.67
C ALA A 173 -15.92 -0.66 21.04
N ILE A 174 -16.41 0.19 21.92
CA ILE A 174 -16.74 -0.16 23.30
C ILE A 174 -18.06 0.48 23.72
N GLN A 175 -18.68 -0.08 24.76
CA GLN A 175 -19.81 0.59 25.40
C GLN A 175 -19.32 1.80 26.21
N ILE A 176 -20.16 2.83 26.34
CA ILE A 176 -19.80 4.04 27.11
C ILE A 176 -19.47 3.73 28.58
N THR A 177 -20.08 2.69 29.14
CA THR A 177 -19.83 2.18 30.50
C THR A 177 -18.44 1.60 30.67
N GLU A 178 -17.81 1.11 29.60
CA GLU A 178 -16.50 0.46 29.60
C GLU A 178 -15.34 1.43 29.34
N LYS A 179 -15.66 2.71 29.09
CA LYS A 179 -14.69 3.74 28.74
C LYS A 179 -13.49 3.80 29.69
N GLU A 180 -13.73 3.78 31.00
CA GLU A 180 -12.64 3.90 31.98
C GLU A 180 -11.74 2.67 32.00
N LYS A 181 -12.33 1.47 31.90
CA LYS A 181 -11.61 0.20 31.80
C LYS A 181 -10.71 0.17 30.56
N THR A 182 -11.25 0.56 29.40
CA THR A 182 -10.50 0.60 28.14
C THR A 182 -9.39 1.65 28.15
N LEU A 183 -9.64 2.82 28.75
CA LEU A 183 -8.59 3.84 28.91
C LEU A 183 -7.48 3.37 29.85
N GLN A 184 -7.80 2.62 30.90
CA GLN A 184 -6.80 2.04 31.80
C GLN A 184 -5.96 0.98 31.09
N HIS A 185 -6.61 0.07 30.35
CA HIS A 185 -5.97 -0.92 29.50
C HIS A 185 -4.99 -0.28 28.50
N PHE A 186 -5.39 0.80 27.82
CA PHE A 186 -4.50 1.54 26.91
C PHE A 186 -3.33 2.24 27.61
N LYS A 187 -3.47 2.67 28.86
CA LYS A 187 -2.33 3.23 29.63
C LYS A 187 -1.28 2.16 29.92
N GLU A 188 -1.69 0.93 30.19
CA GLU A 188 -0.77 -0.20 30.43
C GLU A 188 0.01 -0.54 29.16
N TYR A 189 -0.68 -0.62 28.03
CA TYR A 189 -0.08 -0.79 26.71
C TYR A 189 0.92 0.34 26.39
N TYR A 190 0.56 1.58 26.71
CA TYR A 190 1.43 2.75 26.52
C TYR A 190 2.73 2.67 27.30
N ALA A 191 2.68 2.28 28.58
CA ALA A 191 3.87 2.17 29.42
C ALA A 191 4.89 1.16 28.83
N ILE A 192 4.41 0.00 28.40
CA ILE A 192 5.26 -1.08 27.85
C ILE A 192 5.73 -0.76 26.43
N CYS A 193 4.88 -0.20 25.58
CA CYS A 193 5.27 0.28 24.25
C CYS A 193 6.39 1.33 24.36
N LYS A 194 6.25 2.27 25.30
CA LYS A 194 7.24 3.29 25.59
C LYS A 194 8.57 2.70 26.06
N GLU A 195 8.54 1.69 26.93
CA GLU A 195 9.72 1.00 27.45
C GLU A 195 10.44 0.14 26.38
N LYS A 196 9.69 -0.69 25.65
CA LYS A 196 10.24 -1.75 24.78
C LYS A 196 10.46 -1.33 23.33
N LEU A 197 9.61 -0.47 22.75
CA LEU A 197 9.82 0.04 21.37
C LEU A 197 10.76 1.23 21.30
N ASP A 198 11.26 1.69 22.44
CA ASP A 198 12.33 2.67 22.53
C ASP A 198 12.01 3.96 21.73
N ILE A 199 10.85 4.55 22.05
CA ILE A 199 10.34 5.72 21.33
C ILE A 199 10.59 7.02 22.12
N GLU A 200 11.07 6.89 23.37
CA GLU A 200 11.57 8.00 24.19
C GLU A 200 13.00 7.82 24.76
N LYS A 201 13.78 6.75 24.52
CA LYS A 201 15.08 6.58 25.24
C LYS A 201 16.23 7.46 24.76
N LYS A 202 15.97 8.50 23.97
CA LYS A 202 16.95 9.57 23.83
C LYS A 202 16.91 10.54 25.01
N ARG A 203 15.83 10.57 25.80
CA ARG A 203 15.78 11.30 27.07
C ARG A 203 16.61 10.55 28.11
N GLY A 204 17.66 11.18 28.61
CA GLY A 204 18.68 10.54 29.46
C GLY A 204 19.90 10.02 28.68
N HIS A 205 19.80 9.77 27.37
CA HIS A 205 20.95 9.43 26.55
C HIS A 205 21.67 10.72 26.09
N VAL A 206 22.87 10.97 26.63
CA VAL A 206 23.64 12.22 26.48
C VAL A 206 23.72 12.77 25.05
N SER A 207 23.81 11.92 24.03
CA SER A 207 23.94 12.34 22.62
C SER A 207 22.71 12.11 21.74
N ALA A 208 21.61 11.58 22.29
CA ALA A 208 20.39 11.33 21.54
C ALA A 208 20.65 10.60 20.19
N GLY A 209 21.52 9.59 20.17
CA GLY A 209 21.87 8.81 18.96
C GLY A 209 22.67 9.55 17.88
N HIS A 210 23.18 10.76 18.14
CA HIS A 210 23.99 11.51 17.18
C HIS A 210 25.50 11.36 17.38
N GLY A 211 25.94 10.52 18.32
CA GLY A 211 27.36 10.30 18.63
C GLY A 211 27.92 11.28 19.68
N ARG A 212 28.98 10.87 20.38
CA ARG A 212 29.65 11.72 21.39
C ARG A 212 30.67 12.69 20.77
N VAL A 213 31.41 12.25 19.75
CA VAL A 213 32.49 13.01 19.10
C VAL A 213 31.96 13.90 17.96
N GLY A 214 31.41 13.30 16.90
CA GLY A 214 30.60 14.02 15.91
C GLY A 214 29.25 14.35 16.55
N LYS A 215 28.90 15.63 16.66
CA LYS A 215 27.62 16.09 17.24
C LYS A 215 26.63 16.44 16.14
N HIS A 216 25.34 16.35 16.44
CA HIS A 216 24.31 16.92 15.58
C HIS A 216 24.30 18.44 15.72
N ARG A 217 24.94 19.09 14.73
CA ARG A 217 24.97 20.54 14.60
C ARG A 217 23.99 20.97 13.51
N LYS A 218 23.52 22.22 13.58
CA LYS A 218 22.63 22.77 12.55
C LYS A 218 23.44 23.03 11.27
N HIS A 219 23.08 22.34 10.18
CA HIS A 219 23.63 22.52 8.83
C HIS A 219 25.16 22.39 8.67
N PRO A 220 25.79 21.29 9.12
CA PRO A 220 27.25 21.15 9.08
C PRO A 220 27.82 21.09 7.66
N GLY A 221 27.04 20.63 6.68
CA GLY A 221 27.42 20.59 5.26
C GLY A 221 26.85 21.75 4.42
N GLY A 222 26.26 22.77 5.06
CA GLY A 222 25.49 23.82 4.39
C GLY A 222 24.00 23.54 4.32
N ARG A 223 23.24 24.45 3.71
CA ARG A 223 21.78 24.36 3.54
C ARG A 223 21.43 24.01 2.11
N GLY A 224 20.43 23.14 1.92
CA GLY A 224 19.97 22.73 0.58
C GLY A 224 21.08 22.04 -0.23
N LEU A 225 21.21 22.42 -1.51
CA LEU A 225 22.20 21.87 -2.44
C LEU A 225 23.56 22.61 -2.39
N ALA A 226 23.87 23.27 -1.27
CA ALA A 226 25.14 23.97 -1.09
C ALA A 226 26.34 23.03 -1.27
N GLY A 227 27.43 23.57 -1.79
CA GLY A 227 28.68 22.84 -1.96
C GLY A 227 28.73 21.86 -3.12
N GLY A 228 27.74 21.87 -4.02
CA GLY A 228 27.63 20.89 -5.11
C GLY A 228 28.82 20.84 -6.09
N GLN A 229 29.63 21.90 -6.19
CA GLN A 229 30.90 21.90 -6.94
C GLN A 229 32.15 21.88 -6.05
N HIS A 230 31.96 21.85 -4.73
CA HIS A 230 33.02 21.92 -3.74
C HIS A 230 32.99 20.65 -2.88
N HIS A 231 32.65 20.75 -1.59
CA HIS A 231 32.67 19.64 -0.64
C HIS A 231 31.59 18.56 -0.87
N HIS A 232 30.56 18.84 -1.69
CA HIS A 232 29.57 17.85 -2.14
C HIS A 232 29.72 17.46 -3.62
N ARG A 233 30.85 17.82 -4.26
CA ARG A 233 31.12 17.51 -5.68
C ARG A 233 31.01 16.03 -5.99
N ILE A 234 31.59 15.16 -5.16
CA ILE A 234 31.55 13.70 -5.36
C ILE A 234 30.10 13.21 -5.44
N ASN A 235 29.20 13.74 -4.61
CA ASN A 235 27.80 13.36 -4.62
C ASN A 235 27.10 13.83 -5.91
N MET A 236 27.38 15.06 -6.34
CA MET A 236 26.79 15.63 -7.56
C MET A 236 27.28 14.93 -8.83
N ASP A 237 28.59 14.70 -8.95
CA ASP A 237 29.18 14.05 -10.12
C ASP A 237 28.71 12.60 -10.25
N LYS A 238 28.54 11.91 -9.11
CA LYS A 238 28.11 10.51 -9.10
C LYS A 238 26.64 10.32 -9.41
N TYR A 239 25.75 11.12 -8.80
CA TYR A 239 24.31 10.88 -8.86
C TYR A 239 23.54 11.87 -9.73
N HIS A 240 24.14 13.02 -10.04
CA HIS A 240 23.50 14.10 -10.80
C HIS A 240 24.40 14.61 -11.95
N PRO A 241 24.88 13.73 -12.84
CA PRO A 241 25.68 14.15 -13.99
C PRO A 241 24.87 15.09 -14.90
N GLY A 242 25.48 16.17 -15.35
CA GLY A 242 24.83 17.18 -16.20
C GLY A 242 24.00 18.23 -15.44
N TYR A 243 23.99 18.21 -14.11
CA TYR A 243 23.29 19.23 -13.31
C TYR A 243 23.91 20.63 -13.49
N PHE A 244 25.25 20.71 -13.55
CA PHE A 244 25.97 21.96 -13.78
C PHE A 244 26.24 22.19 -15.27
N GLY A 245 25.84 23.35 -15.77
CA GLY A 245 26.07 23.78 -17.15
C GLY A 245 24.83 24.40 -17.77
N LYS A 246 24.97 24.85 -19.02
CA LYS A 246 23.86 25.29 -19.87
C LYS A 246 24.01 24.61 -21.23
N VAL A 247 22.91 24.09 -21.77
CA VAL A 247 22.88 23.39 -23.06
C VAL A 247 21.67 23.85 -23.85
N GLY A 248 21.82 24.05 -25.16
CA GLY A 248 20.73 24.33 -26.09
C GLY A 248 20.40 25.81 -26.28
N MET A 249 19.51 26.08 -27.23
CA MET A 249 19.02 27.43 -27.56
C MET A 249 17.90 27.83 -26.58
N ARG A 250 17.93 29.07 -26.09
CA ARG A 250 16.92 29.59 -25.15
C ARG A 250 15.66 30.02 -25.91
N GLN A 251 14.51 29.43 -25.58
CA GLN A 251 13.21 29.87 -26.06
C GLN A 251 12.53 30.75 -25.02
N PHE A 252 12.42 32.05 -25.32
CA PHE A 252 11.63 32.97 -24.50
C PHE A 252 10.14 32.78 -24.76
N HIS A 253 9.32 32.88 -23.71
CA HIS A 253 7.86 32.71 -23.78
C HIS A 253 7.44 31.40 -24.49
N LEU A 254 7.92 30.27 -23.96
CA LEU A 254 7.55 28.94 -24.45
C LEU A 254 6.04 28.71 -24.36
N LYS A 255 5.37 28.58 -25.52
CA LYS A 255 3.94 28.27 -25.62
C LYS A 255 3.74 26.76 -25.85
N ASN A 256 3.56 26.01 -24.76
CA ASN A 256 3.42 24.54 -24.81
C ASN A 256 2.26 24.07 -25.71
N ASN A 257 1.17 24.85 -25.81
CA ASN A 257 0.00 24.50 -26.61
C ASN A 257 0.31 24.39 -28.11
N VAL A 258 1.22 25.23 -28.64
CA VAL A 258 1.63 25.18 -30.06
C VAL A 258 2.44 23.91 -30.33
N ASN A 259 3.24 23.49 -29.35
CA ASN A 259 4.06 22.28 -29.42
C ASN A 259 3.30 21.02 -28.99
N TRP A 260 1.99 21.12 -28.71
CA TRP A 260 1.20 19.98 -28.26
C TRP A 260 1.13 18.93 -29.36
N ARG A 261 1.77 17.78 -29.10
CA ARG A 261 1.84 16.67 -30.05
C ARG A 261 2.01 15.34 -29.32
N PRO A 262 1.00 14.85 -28.57
CA PRO A 262 1.05 13.52 -27.99
C PRO A 262 1.16 12.46 -29.08
N ILE A 263 1.84 11.37 -28.76
CA ILE A 263 2.27 10.36 -29.72
C ILE A 263 1.52 9.05 -29.46
N VAL A 264 1.01 8.42 -30.53
CA VAL A 264 0.55 7.03 -30.53
C VAL A 264 1.33 6.20 -31.54
N ASN A 265 1.52 4.92 -31.25
CA ASN A 265 2.19 3.97 -32.13
C ASN A 265 1.17 3.03 -32.78
N LEU A 266 1.56 2.35 -33.86
CA LEU A 266 0.69 1.41 -34.58
C LEU A 266 0.20 0.24 -33.70
N ASP A 267 1.00 -0.19 -32.72
CA ASP A 267 0.63 -1.23 -31.75
C ASP A 267 -0.67 -0.93 -30.98
N LYS A 268 -0.92 0.34 -30.66
CA LYS A 268 -2.07 0.81 -29.88
C LYS A 268 -3.21 1.36 -30.73
N ILE A 269 -3.10 1.36 -32.06
CA ILE A 269 -4.15 1.91 -32.93
C ILE A 269 -5.48 1.18 -32.74
N TRP A 270 -5.47 -0.15 -32.65
CA TRP A 270 -6.70 -0.92 -32.44
C TRP A 270 -7.30 -0.73 -31.05
N THR A 271 -6.50 -0.39 -30.04
CA THR A 271 -7.00 0.00 -28.72
C THR A 271 -7.78 1.31 -28.79
N LEU A 272 -7.41 2.24 -29.67
CA LEU A 272 -8.15 3.49 -29.86
C LEU A 272 -9.51 3.30 -30.56
N ALA A 273 -9.66 2.22 -31.32
CA ALA A 273 -10.91 1.90 -32.01
C ALA A 273 -12.03 1.47 -31.04
N GLY A 274 -11.66 0.90 -29.89
CA GLY A 274 -12.60 0.30 -28.92
C GLY A 274 -12.65 -1.22 -29.01
N GLU A 275 -13.21 -1.86 -27.99
CA GLU A 275 -13.33 -3.31 -27.90
C GLU A 275 -14.31 -3.85 -28.96
N GLY A 276 -14.01 -5.02 -29.53
CA GLY A 276 -14.83 -5.68 -30.54
C GLY A 276 -14.77 -5.09 -31.95
N VAL A 277 -14.38 -3.82 -32.13
CA VAL A 277 -14.31 -3.18 -33.46
C VAL A 277 -13.35 -3.92 -34.39
N ARG A 278 -12.21 -4.38 -33.88
CA ARG A 278 -11.23 -5.13 -34.66
C ARG A 278 -11.78 -6.44 -35.23
N GLU A 279 -12.68 -7.09 -34.50
CA GLU A 279 -13.29 -8.36 -34.91
C GLU A 279 -14.46 -8.13 -35.87
N GLN A 280 -15.28 -7.10 -35.60
CA GLN A 280 -16.39 -6.69 -36.46
C GLN A 280 -15.94 -6.42 -37.90
N TYR A 281 -14.80 -5.75 -38.08
CA TYR A 281 -14.28 -5.35 -39.40
C TYR A 281 -13.28 -6.36 -40.00
N LYS A 282 -13.18 -7.58 -39.48
CA LYS A 282 -12.19 -8.56 -39.96
C LYS A 282 -12.51 -9.13 -41.35
N ASN A 283 -13.80 -9.30 -41.66
CA ASN A 283 -14.28 -9.94 -42.90
C ASN A 283 -15.23 -9.04 -43.71
N THR A 284 -15.19 -7.72 -43.48
CA THR A 284 -16.06 -6.76 -44.14
C THR A 284 -15.26 -5.96 -45.17
N GLU A 285 -15.88 -5.58 -46.30
CA GLU A 285 -15.25 -4.69 -47.29
C GLU A 285 -15.03 -3.27 -46.75
N LYS A 286 -15.77 -2.87 -45.71
CA LYS A 286 -15.64 -1.57 -45.06
C LYS A 286 -14.43 -1.56 -44.12
N VAL A 287 -13.66 -0.47 -44.16
CA VAL A 287 -12.46 -0.27 -43.33
C VAL A 287 -12.78 0.75 -42.23
N PRO A 288 -12.39 0.49 -40.96
CA PRO A 288 -12.67 1.42 -39.87
C PRO A 288 -11.81 2.69 -39.98
N ILE A 289 -12.44 3.81 -39.64
CA ILE A 289 -11.80 5.13 -39.55
C ILE A 289 -11.44 5.38 -38.09
N ILE A 290 -10.15 5.58 -37.82
CA ILE A 290 -9.63 5.88 -36.48
C ILE A 290 -9.09 7.30 -36.48
N ASP A 291 -9.82 8.19 -35.82
CA ASP A 291 -9.41 9.58 -35.61
C ASP A 291 -8.54 9.68 -34.35
N THR A 292 -7.24 9.84 -34.53
CA THR A 292 -6.31 9.90 -33.40
C THR A 292 -6.41 11.24 -32.68
N LEU A 293 -6.79 12.31 -33.38
CA LEU A 293 -6.87 13.64 -32.82
C LEU A 293 -8.05 13.76 -31.85
N GLN A 294 -9.20 13.22 -32.22
CA GLN A 294 -10.36 13.12 -31.32
C GLN A 294 -10.04 12.34 -30.03
N LYS A 295 -9.14 11.37 -30.12
CA LYS A 295 -8.66 10.58 -28.97
C LYS A 295 -7.47 11.23 -28.24
N GLY A 296 -7.11 12.47 -28.58
CA GLY A 296 -6.07 13.25 -27.88
C GLY A 296 -4.64 13.01 -28.37
N TYR A 297 -4.43 12.38 -29.53
CA TYR A 297 -3.11 12.12 -30.10
C TYR A 297 -2.86 12.93 -31.37
N GLY A 298 -1.80 13.74 -31.34
CA GLY A 298 -1.41 14.60 -32.45
C GLY A 298 -0.48 13.93 -33.47
N LYS A 299 0.24 12.87 -33.11
CA LYS A 299 1.20 12.21 -34.02
C LYS A 299 1.17 10.68 -33.97
N VAL A 300 1.24 10.05 -35.13
CA VAL A 300 1.35 8.59 -35.29
C VAL A 300 2.78 8.17 -35.65
N LEU A 301 3.33 7.23 -34.87
CA LEU A 301 4.64 6.62 -35.04
C LEU A 301 4.53 5.11 -35.36
N ALA A 302 5.64 4.52 -35.80
CA ALA A 302 5.65 3.26 -36.53
C ALA A 302 6.03 2.01 -35.72
N LYS A 303 6.04 2.09 -34.39
CA LYS A 303 6.31 0.92 -33.53
C LYS A 303 5.12 -0.03 -33.59
N GLY A 304 5.40 -1.33 -33.73
CA GLY A 304 4.39 -2.37 -33.88
C GLY A 304 4.09 -2.73 -35.34
N THR A 305 3.14 -3.64 -35.52
CA THR A 305 2.68 -4.17 -36.80
C THR A 305 1.17 -4.00 -36.91
N ILE A 306 0.70 -3.66 -38.10
CA ILE A 306 -0.72 -3.54 -38.41
C ILE A 306 -1.03 -4.57 -39.50
N SER A 307 -1.93 -5.51 -39.20
CA SER A 307 -2.23 -6.66 -40.07
C SER A 307 -3.53 -6.52 -40.85
N GLN A 308 -4.44 -5.67 -40.37
CA GLN A 308 -5.73 -5.38 -40.98
C GLN A 308 -5.71 -3.94 -41.52
N PRO A 309 -6.36 -3.67 -42.66
CA PRO A 309 -6.43 -2.32 -43.22
C PRO A 309 -7.17 -1.38 -42.25
N VAL A 310 -6.69 -0.14 -42.14
CA VAL A 310 -7.28 0.92 -41.29
C VAL A 310 -7.10 2.26 -41.98
N ILE A 311 -8.11 3.13 -41.88
CA ILE A 311 -7.98 4.54 -42.26
C ILE A 311 -7.63 5.33 -41.00
N VAL A 312 -6.44 5.94 -40.96
CA VAL A 312 -5.93 6.67 -39.81
C VAL A 312 -5.98 8.17 -40.09
N ARG A 313 -6.80 8.90 -39.33
CA ARG A 313 -6.88 10.37 -39.40
C ARG A 313 -6.01 10.98 -38.31
N ALA A 314 -4.97 11.72 -38.70
CA ALA A 314 -4.01 12.31 -37.77
C ALA A 314 -3.40 13.63 -38.28
N ARG A 315 -2.94 14.51 -37.37
CA ARG A 315 -2.27 15.76 -37.77
C ARG A 315 -0.86 15.52 -38.30
N PHE A 316 -0.13 14.58 -37.70
CA PHE A 316 1.23 14.23 -38.10
C PHE A 316 1.41 12.72 -38.16
N VAL A 317 2.12 12.23 -39.17
CA VAL A 317 2.47 10.81 -39.29
C VAL A 317 3.94 10.68 -39.67
N SER A 318 4.64 9.70 -39.08
CA SER A 318 6.00 9.39 -39.51
C SER A 318 6.02 8.64 -40.85
N ALA A 319 7.01 8.89 -41.70
CA ALA A 319 7.13 8.24 -43.01
C ALA A 319 7.09 6.70 -42.93
N LEU A 320 7.68 6.10 -41.88
CA LEU A 320 7.66 4.65 -41.68
C LEU A 320 6.26 4.15 -41.28
N ALA A 321 5.52 4.92 -40.49
CA ALA A 321 4.15 4.56 -40.09
C ALA A 321 3.23 4.58 -41.30
N GLU A 322 3.33 5.61 -42.14
CA GLU A 322 2.56 5.71 -43.38
C GLU A 322 2.84 4.53 -44.32
N LYS A 323 4.13 4.17 -44.53
CA LYS A 323 4.52 2.99 -45.32
C LYS A 323 3.89 1.70 -44.80
N LYS A 324 3.91 1.48 -43.47
CA LYS A 324 3.32 0.28 -42.85
C LYS A 324 1.80 0.24 -42.97
N ILE A 325 1.12 1.38 -42.78
CA ILE A 325 -0.34 1.47 -42.92
C ILE A 325 -0.74 1.16 -44.36
N LYS A 326 -0.05 1.75 -45.35
CA LYS A 326 -0.29 1.47 -46.78
C LYS A 326 0.00 0.02 -47.14
N ALA A 327 1.07 -0.58 -46.61
CA ALA A 327 1.40 -1.98 -46.84
C ALA A 327 0.33 -2.95 -46.29
N ALA A 328 -0.40 -2.56 -45.25
CA ALA A 328 -1.53 -3.32 -44.71
C ALA A 328 -2.86 -3.06 -45.45
N GLY A 329 -2.84 -2.28 -46.54
CA GLY A 329 -4.04 -1.89 -47.30
C GLY A 329 -4.83 -0.73 -46.66
N GLY A 330 -4.27 -0.07 -45.65
CA GLY A 330 -4.85 1.12 -45.02
C GLY A 330 -4.47 2.42 -45.71
N VAL A 331 -5.08 3.52 -45.26
CA VAL A 331 -4.84 4.88 -45.77
C VAL A 331 -4.58 5.83 -44.60
N VAL A 332 -3.74 6.83 -44.82
CA VAL A 332 -3.52 7.93 -43.87
C VAL A 332 -4.19 9.17 -44.42
N GLU A 333 -5.05 9.79 -43.62
CA GLU A 333 -5.70 11.07 -43.92
C GLU A 333 -5.14 12.14 -42.96
N LEU A 334 -4.58 13.22 -43.52
CA LEU A 334 -4.08 14.32 -42.72
C LEU A 334 -5.22 15.26 -42.36
N ILE A 335 -5.38 15.54 -41.08
CA ILE A 335 -6.40 16.46 -40.54
C ILE A 335 -5.72 17.64 -39.83
N ALA A 336 -6.36 18.81 -39.88
CA ALA A 336 -5.79 20.07 -39.37
C ALA A 336 -5.97 20.27 -37.87
#